data_AF-A0A0F3NIK0-F1
#
_entry.id   AF-A0A0F3NIK0-F1
#
_cell.length_a   1.000
_cell.length_b   1.000
_cell.length_c   1.000
_cell.angle_alpha   90.00
_cell.angle_beta   90.00
_cell.angle_gamma   90.00
#
_symmetry.space_group_name_H-M   'P 1'
#
loop_
_entity.id
_entity.type
_entity.pdbx_description
1 polymer ?
#
loop_
_entity_poly.entity_id
_entity_poly.type
_entity_poly.pdbx_seq_one_letter_code
_entity_poly.pdbx_strand_id
1 'polypeptide(L)'
;MLVAMEGSVGYGIGGARVELEIGYERFKTKGIRDSGSKEDEADTVYLLAKELAYDVVTGQTDKLTAALAKTSGKDIVQFAKAVEIYHPKIDDKVCETKSVGTSSSGGGKKQYALYKESTETKSNTAGGTALCGGEGHTGSSITSGHGDAPQSLKNFVAKTLKDGNQNWPTSKGEGTKPNDNAKNVATDLTKLTTEEKTIVAGLLAKTIEGGEVVEIRAVSSTSVMVNACYDLLSEGLGVVPYACVGLGGNFVGVVDGHITPKLAYRLKAGLSYQLSPEISAFAGGFYHRVVGDGVYDDLPAHLPTN
;
A
#
# COMPACT_ATOMS: atom_id res chain seq x y z
N MET A 1 -7.84 17.62 -13.96
CA MET A 1 -8.62 18.18 -15.08
C MET A 1 -9.35 17.04 -15.78
N LEU A 2 -10.67 17.20 -16.02
CA LEU A 2 -11.48 16.27 -16.80
C LEU A 2 -11.43 16.69 -18.27
N VAL A 3 -11.14 15.76 -19.18
CA VAL A 3 -11.33 15.96 -20.62
C VAL A 3 -12.38 14.97 -21.08
N ALA A 4 -13.48 15.47 -21.64
CA ALA A 4 -14.57 14.66 -22.18
C ALA A 4 -14.91 15.15 -23.59
N MET A 5 -14.92 14.25 -24.57
CA MET A 5 -15.31 14.53 -25.95
C MET A 5 -16.22 13.40 -26.42
N GLU A 6 -17.40 13.73 -26.93
CA GLU A 6 -18.34 12.76 -27.51
C GLU A 6 -18.70 13.23 -28.91
N GLY A 7 -18.63 12.32 -29.88
CA GLY A 7 -19.08 12.56 -31.25
C GLY A 7 -19.97 11.42 -31.70
N SER A 8 -21.01 11.72 -32.47
CA SER A 8 -21.86 10.71 -33.08
C SER A 8 -22.03 10.95 -34.57
N VAL A 9 -22.18 9.86 -35.32
CA VAL A 9 -22.55 9.84 -36.73
C VAL A 9 -23.72 8.88 -36.87
N GLY A 10 -24.76 9.29 -37.59
CA GLY A 10 -25.97 8.50 -37.66
C GLY A 10 -26.74 8.69 -38.95
N TYR A 11 -27.71 7.82 -39.14
CA TYR A 11 -28.61 7.84 -40.28
C TYR A 11 -30.05 7.71 -39.78
N GLY A 12 -30.92 8.59 -40.28
CA GLY A 12 -32.33 8.63 -39.92
C GLY A 12 -33.23 8.37 -41.13
N ILE A 13 -34.29 7.60 -40.92
CA ILE A 13 -35.41 7.47 -41.87
C ILE A 13 -36.71 7.65 -41.08
N GLY A 14 -37.48 8.69 -41.43
CA GLY A 14 -38.72 9.01 -40.73
C GLY A 14 -38.46 9.37 -39.25
N GLY A 15 -39.20 8.75 -38.34
CA GLY A 15 -39.01 8.92 -36.89
C GLY A 15 -37.93 8.03 -36.26
N ALA A 16 -37.25 7.18 -37.03
CA ALA A 16 -36.22 6.28 -36.51
C ALA A 16 -34.82 6.76 -36.89
N ARG A 17 -33.87 6.70 -35.94
CA ARG A 17 -32.45 7.07 -36.14
C ARG A 17 -31.54 5.99 -35.58
N VAL A 18 -30.46 5.67 -36.29
CA VAL A 18 -29.36 4.83 -35.78
C VAL A 18 -28.12 5.70 -35.68
N GLU A 19 -27.48 5.73 -34.52
CA GLU A 19 -26.32 6.57 -34.22
C GLU A 19 -25.17 5.72 -33.72
N LEU A 20 -24.03 5.79 -34.40
CA LEU A 20 -22.75 5.34 -33.88
C LEU A 20 -22.11 6.50 -33.12
N GLU A 21 -21.77 6.27 -31.87
CA GLU A 21 -21.25 7.28 -30.97
C GLU A 21 -19.92 6.82 -30.38
N ILE A 22 -18.96 7.74 -30.37
CA ILE A 22 -17.63 7.54 -29.79
C ILE A 22 -17.43 8.62 -28.74
N GLY A 23 -17.22 8.18 -27.50
CA GLY A 23 -16.88 9.05 -26.37
C GLY A 23 -15.45 8.79 -25.90
N TYR A 24 -14.74 9.84 -25.53
CA TYR A 24 -13.46 9.78 -24.85
C TYR A 24 -13.53 10.61 -23.58
N GLU A 25 -13.28 9.98 -22.44
CA GLU A 25 -13.21 10.62 -21.14
C GLU A 25 -11.87 10.30 -20.48
N ARG A 26 -11.21 11.31 -19.92
CA ARG A 26 -9.96 11.14 -19.17
C ARG A 26 -10.08 11.81 -17.80
N PHE A 27 -9.94 10.98 -16.77
CA PHE A 27 -9.95 11.36 -15.37
C PHE A 27 -8.52 11.28 -14.81
N LYS A 28 -7.89 12.42 -14.55
CA LYS A 28 -6.62 12.43 -13.80
C LYS A 28 -6.87 12.08 -12.34
N THR A 29 -6.05 11.23 -11.76
CA THR A 29 -6.06 10.93 -10.32
C THR A 29 -5.56 12.15 -9.54
N LYS A 30 -6.20 12.48 -8.41
CA LYS A 30 -5.68 13.49 -7.48
C LYS A 30 -4.81 12.79 -6.46
N GLY A 31 -3.56 13.23 -6.31
CA GLY A 31 -2.69 12.77 -5.23
C GLY A 31 -3.06 13.39 -3.89
N ILE A 32 -3.00 12.61 -2.81
CA ILE A 32 -3.07 13.13 -1.44
C ILE A 32 -1.65 13.60 -1.08
N ARG A 33 -1.45 14.92 -0.99
CA ARG A 33 -0.30 15.51 -0.29
C ARG A 33 -0.80 16.20 0.96
N ASP A 34 -0.29 15.76 2.10
CA ASP A 34 -0.41 16.51 3.35
C ASP A 34 0.43 17.80 3.22
N SER A 35 -0.08 18.91 3.75
CA SER A 35 0.46 20.28 3.72
C SER A 35 0.07 21.19 2.52
N GLY A 36 -1.10 21.84 2.65
CA GLY A 36 -1.28 23.31 2.57
C GLY A 36 -0.83 24.10 1.33
N SER A 37 -0.35 23.46 0.27
CA SER A 37 0.08 24.07 -0.97
C SER A 37 -0.70 23.44 -2.12
N LYS A 38 -1.02 24.28 -3.11
CA LYS A 38 -2.00 24.04 -4.19
C LYS A 38 -1.99 22.60 -4.72
N GLU A 39 -3.19 22.07 -4.95
CA GLU A 39 -3.45 20.76 -5.56
C GLU A 39 -2.76 20.64 -6.93
N ASP A 40 -1.50 20.21 -6.96
CA ASP A 40 -0.80 19.91 -8.20
C ASP A 40 -1.18 18.49 -8.65
N GLU A 41 -1.62 18.40 -9.91
CA GLU A 41 -1.90 17.14 -10.59
C GLU A 41 -0.62 16.29 -10.62
N ALA A 42 -0.58 15.19 -9.89
CA ALA A 42 0.60 14.33 -9.78
C ALA A 42 0.25 12.90 -10.17
N ASP A 43 1.17 12.25 -10.89
CA ASP A 43 1.13 10.82 -11.14
C ASP A 43 1.22 10.06 -9.81
N THR A 44 0.24 9.22 -9.50
CA THR A 44 0.25 8.44 -8.25
C THR A 44 0.95 7.11 -8.46
N VAL A 45 1.98 6.87 -7.66
CA VAL A 45 2.76 5.64 -7.65
C VAL A 45 2.38 4.85 -6.40
N TYR A 46 1.82 3.66 -6.59
CA TYR A 46 1.42 2.76 -5.51
C TYR A 46 2.48 1.70 -5.30
N LEU A 47 2.91 1.53 -4.05
CA LEU A 47 3.73 0.39 -3.61
C LEU A 47 2.79 -0.68 -3.06
N LEU A 48 2.75 -1.84 -3.70
CA LEU A 48 1.99 -2.98 -3.21
C LEU A 48 2.71 -3.57 -2.01
N ALA A 49 2.11 -3.39 -0.83
CA ALA A 49 2.59 -3.99 0.40
C ALA A 49 2.43 -5.51 0.32
N LYS A 50 3.56 -6.21 0.38
CA LYS A 50 3.59 -7.67 0.54
C LYS A 50 3.40 -8.03 2.02
N GLU A 51 3.46 -9.32 2.34
CA GLU A 51 3.05 -9.92 3.61
C GLU A 51 3.63 -9.18 4.84
N LEU A 52 4.95 -8.92 4.88
CA LEU A 52 5.62 -8.23 6.00
C LEU A 52 5.19 -6.76 6.13
N ALA A 53 5.21 -6.01 5.03
CA ALA A 53 4.84 -4.61 5.02
C ALA A 53 3.36 -4.41 5.44
N TYR A 54 2.48 -5.26 4.92
CA TYR A 54 1.05 -5.24 5.23
C TYR A 54 0.80 -5.61 6.69
N ASP A 55 1.43 -6.66 7.21
CA ASP A 55 1.21 -7.12 8.58
C ASP A 55 1.74 -6.12 9.62
N VAL A 56 2.82 -5.38 9.33
CA VAL A 56 3.31 -4.28 10.18
C VAL A 56 2.28 -3.15 10.27
N VAL A 57 1.80 -2.65 9.12
CA VAL A 57 0.86 -1.52 9.08
C VAL A 57 -0.48 -1.89 9.71
N THR A 58 -0.94 -3.11 9.50
CA THR A 58 -2.21 -3.60 10.05
C THR A 58 -2.10 -4.14 11.48
N GLY A 59 -0.88 -4.26 12.04
CA GLY A 59 -0.65 -4.73 13.40
C GLY A 59 -0.88 -6.23 13.61
N GLN A 60 -0.80 -7.05 12.54
CA GLN A 60 -1.03 -8.50 12.59
C GLN A 60 0.20 -9.25 13.12
N THR A 61 0.45 -9.12 14.44
CA THR A 61 1.68 -9.61 15.10
C THR A 61 1.95 -11.10 14.87
N ASP A 62 0.92 -11.97 14.91
CA ASP A 62 1.09 -13.41 14.72
C ASP A 62 1.46 -13.78 13.26
N LYS A 63 0.84 -13.11 12.28
CA LYS A 63 1.18 -13.31 10.86
C LYS A 63 2.55 -12.75 10.52
N LEU A 64 2.85 -11.55 11.02
CA LEU A 64 4.17 -10.94 10.92
C LEU A 64 5.25 -11.84 11.52
N THR A 65 5.00 -12.45 12.69
CA THR A 65 5.92 -13.40 13.32
C THR A 65 6.16 -14.61 12.41
N ALA A 66 5.11 -15.18 11.83
CA ALA A 66 5.22 -16.33 10.94
C ALA A 66 5.99 -15.99 9.64
N ALA A 67 5.76 -14.82 9.06
CA ALA A 67 6.46 -14.34 7.87
C ALA A 67 7.93 -13.99 8.16
N LEU A 68 8.22 -13.28 9.26
CA LEU A 68 9.58 -12.99 9.71
C LEU A 68 10.37 -14.26 10.03
N ALA A 69 9.72 -15.28 10.60
CA ALA A 69 10.38 -16.55 10.89
C ALA A 69 10.83 -17.31 9.62
N LYS A 70 10.20 -17.05 8.47
CA LYS A 70 10.61 -17.59 7.15
C LYS A 70 11.65 -16.72 6.45
N THR A 71 11.84 -15.48 6.91
CA THR A 71 12.80 -14.54 6.34
C THR A 71 14.22 -14.90 6.78
N SER A 72 15.19 -14.82 5.87
CA SER A 72 16.56 -15.17 6.20
C SER A 72 17.17 -14.16 7.17
N GLY A 73 18.05 -14.61 8.08
CA GLY A 73 18.72 -13.70 9.00
C GLY A 73 19.56 -12.63 8.28
N LYS A 74 20.08 -12.93 7.07
CA LYS A 74 20.81 -11.98 6.22
C LYS A 74 19.93 -10.81 5.79
N ASP A 75 18.70 -11.07 5.40
CA ASP A 75 17.75 -10.03 4.97
C ASP A 75 17.35 -9.15 6.16
N ILE A 76 17.21 -9.75 7.36
CA ILE A 76 16.97 -8.99 8.59
C ILE A 76 18.16 -8.10 8.94
N VAL A 77 19.39 -8.55 8.74
CA VAL A 77 20.58 -7.71 8.90
C VAL A 77 20.58 -6.55 7.92
N GLN A 78 20.18 -6.76 6.66
CA GLN A 78 20.06 -5.67 5.67
C GLN A 78 18.96 -4.67 6.05
N PHE A 79 17.80 -5.16 6.45
CA PHE A 79 16.70 -4.33 6.95
C PHE A 79 17.14 -3.48 8.15
N ALA A 80 17.76 -4.09 9.16
CA ALA A 80 18.23 -3.38 10.35
C ALA A 80 19.26 -2.29 10.01
N LYS A 81 20.21 -2.57 9.10
CA LYS A 81 21.16 -1.56 8.61
C LYS A 81 20.46 -0.38 7.93
N ALA A 82 19.41 -0.64 7.16
CA ALA A 82 18.63 0.42 6.54
C ALA A 82 17.89 1.25 7.60
N VAL A 83 17.28 0.61 8.62
CA VAL A 83 16.64 1.31 9.73
C VAL A 83 17.65 2.19 10.49
N GLU A 84 18.84 1.66 10.80
CA GLU A 84 19.90 2.40 11.50
C GLU A 84 20.33 3.66 10.73
N ILE A 85 20.54 3.54 9.41
CA ILE A 85 21.02 4.65 8.57
C ILE A 85 19.96 5.73 8.38
N TYR A 86 18.74 5.34 8.03
CA TYR A 86 17.71 6.29 7.61
C TYR A 86 16.81 6.74 8.76
N HIS A 87 16.60 5.90 9.77
CA HIS A 87 15.64 6.13 10.86
C HIS A 87 16.17 5.65 12.22
N PRO A 88 17.26 6.23 12.74
CA PRO A 88 17.91 5.78 13.98
C PRO A 88 16.98 5.82 15.21
N LYS A 89 15.98 6.72 15.23
CA LYS A 89 14.98 6.76 16.31
C LYS A 89 14.06 5.54 16.33
N ILE A 90 13.84 4.90 15.18
CA ILE A 90 13.09 3.64 15.07
C ILE A 90 13.99 2.49 15.50
N ASP A 91 15.27 2.50 15.08
CA ASP A 91 16.27 1.52 15.53
C ASP A 91 16.26 1.41 17.07
N ASP A 92 16.34 2.54 17.76
CA ASP A 92 16.39 2.61 19.23
C ASP A 92 15.16 2.01 19.95
N LYS A 93 14.02 1.88 19.26
CA LYS A 93 12.77 1.33 19.81
C LYS A 93 12.59 -0.18 19.58
N VAL A 94 13.32 -0.74 18.63
CA VAL A 94 13.17 -2.14 18.22
C VAL A 94 14.26 -2.97 18.89
N CYS A 95 13.89 -4.11 19.48
CA CYS A 95 14.81 -4.94 20.24
C CYS A 95 15.52 -4.13 21.34
N GLU A 96 14.83 -3.21 22.01
CA GLU A 96 15.42 -2.46 23.12
C GLU A 96 15.62 -3.38 24.33
N THR A 97 16.86 -3.63 24.76
CA THR A 97 17.14 -4.45 25.93
C THR A 97 16.61 -3.80 27.20
N LYS A 98 16.22 -4.63 28.18
CA LYS A 98 15.53 -4.15 29.38
C LYS A 98 16.36 -4.31 30.64
N SER A 99 16.09 -3.43 31.58
CA SER A 99 16.64 -3.47 32.95
C SER A 99 15.58 -3.98 33.92
N VAL A 100 15.93 -5.02 34.67
CA VAL A 100 15.14 -5.58 35.77
C VAL A 100 15.91 -5.62 37.10
N GLY A 101 17.11 -5.05 37.12
CA GLY A 101 17.96 -4.93 38.30
C GLY A 101 18.70 -3.60 38.33
N THR A 102 19.40 -3.36 39.43
CA THR A 102 20.18 -2.15 39.66
C THR A 102 21.59 -2.47 40.14
N SER A 103 22.52 -1.55 39.86
CA SER A 103 23.90 -1.70 40.32
C SER A 103 24.02 -1.45 41.82
N SER A 104 24.88 -2.25 42.46
CA SER A 104 25.35 -2.02 43.84
C SER A 104 26.22 -0.76 43.95
N SER A 105 26.83 -0.31 42.86
CA SER A 105 27.75 0.82 42.81
C SER A 105 27.09 2.00 42.11
N GLY A 106 27.05 3.19 42.72
CA GLY A 106 26.54 4.41 42.07
C GLY A 106 25.05 4.70 42.24
N GLY A 107 24.43 4.25 43.34
CA GLY A 107 23.12 4.73 43.78
C GLY A 107 21.89 4.03 43.18
N GLY A 108 22.01 2.75 42.79
CA GLY A 108 20.86 1.97 42.30
C GLY A 108 20.46 2.29 40.86
N LYS A 109 21.42 2.63 39.99
CA LYS A 109 21.16 2.83 38.55
C LYS A 109 20.66 1.55 37.90
N LYS A 110 19.73 1.70 36.95
CA LYS A 110 19.23 0.60 36.09
C LYS A 110 20.38 -0.08 35.36
N GLN A 111 20.30 -1.40 35.22
CA GLN A 111 21.30 -2.23 34.56
C GLN A 111 20.62 -3.09 33.50
N TYR A 112 21.00 -2.87 32.26
CA TYR A 112 20.36 -3.44 31.07
C TYR A 112 21.10 -4.69 30.61
N ALA A 113 20.39 -5.60 29.95
CA ALA A 113 21.05 -6.70 29.25
C ALA A 113 21.95 -6.20 28.12
N LEU A 114 22.98 -6.98 27.83
CA LEU A 114 23.90 -6.76 26.71
C LEU A 114 23.70 -7.88 25.69
N TYR A 115 23.64 -7.52 24.41
CA TYR A 115 23.60 -8.50 23.34
C TYR A 115 24.90 -9.31 23.25
N LYS A 116 24.74 -10.62 23.11
CA LYS A 116 25.80 -11.62 22.95
C LYS A 116 25.37 -12.71 21.95
N GLU A 117 26.31 -13.61 21.63
CA GLU A 117 26.09 -14.74 20.72
C GLU A 117 25.18 -15.83 21.29
N SER A 118 25.05 -15.91 22.61
CA SER A 118 24.21 -16.86 23.33
C SER A 118 23.68 -16.20 24.61
N THR A 119 22.43 -16.49 24.97
CA THR A 119 21.84 -16.06 26.24
C THR A 119 22.52 -16.77 27.39
N GLU A 120 22.94 -16.00 28.39
CA GLU A 120 23.63 -16.48 29.59
C GLU A 120 22.62 -16.82 30.71
N THR A 121 22.99 -17.76 31.58
CA THR A 121 22.32 -17.92 32.88
C THR A 121 22.54 -16.64 33.70
N LYS A 122 21.46 -15.92 33.99
CA LYS A 122 21.52 -14.56 34.54
C LYS A 122 22.02 -14.54 35.97
N SER A 123 23.02 -13.71 36.26
CA SER A 123 23.57 -13.50 37.61
C SER A 123 23.99 -12.05 37.81
N ASN A 124 24.43 -11.67 39.01
CA ASN A 124 24.96 -10.33 39.30
C ASN A 124 26.19 -9.94 38.45
N THR A 125 26.83 -10.90 37.78
CA THR A 125 28.01 -10.71 36.91
C THR A 125 27.75 -11.08 35.44
N ALA A 126 26.57 -11.62 35.10
CA ALA A 126 26.23 -12.10 33.76
C ALA A 126 24.82 -11.65 33.34
N GLY A 127 24.74 -10.68 32.43
CA GLY A 127 23.51 -10.11 31.89
C GLY A 127 23.31 -10.34 30.38
N GLY A 128 24.15 -11.17 29.75
CA GLY A 128 24.16 -11.37 28.30
C GLY A 128 22.88 -12.01 27.73
N THR A 129 22.42 -11.55 26.57
CA THR A 129 21.21 -12.07 25.89
C THR A 129 21.45 -12.24 24.39
N ALA A 130 20.92 -13.33 23.81
CA ALA A 130 20.75 -13.49 22.37
C ALA A 130 19.28 -13.28 21.92
N LEU A 131 18.41 -12.90 22.86
CA LEU A 131 17.00 -12.61 22.63
C LEU A 131 16.80 -11.10 22.38
N CYS A 132 16.19 -10.75 21.25
CA CYS A 132 15.71 -9.39 20.92
C CYS A 132 14.83 -8.86 22.06
N GLY A 133 15.17 -7.68 22.60
CA GLY A 133 14.49 -7.07 23.74
C GLY A 133 14.67 -7.81 25.06
N GLY A 134 15.70 -8.67 25.16
CA GLY A 134 15.97 -9.49 26.34
C GLY A 134 16.31 -8.68 27.59
N GLU A 135 16.14 -9.32 28.75
CA GLU A 135 16.28 -8.69 30.05
C GLU A 135 17.58 -9.14 30.76
N GLY A 136 18.10 -8.27 31.63
CA GLY A 136 19.28 -8.54 32.45
C GLY A 136 18.99 -9.45 33.65
N HIS A 137 19.88 -9.45 34.64
CA HIS A 137 19.63 -10.13 35.91
C HIS A 137 18.71 -9.30 36.82
N THR A 138 17.78 -9.97 37.51
CA THR A 138 16.93 -9.34 38.53
C THR A 138 17.67 -9.29 39.86
N GLY A 139 17.94 -8.09 40.38
CA GLY A 139 18.56 -7.90 41.69
C GLY A 139 19.16 -6.50 41.86
N SER A 140 19.48 -6.12 43.10
CA SER A 140 19.96 -4.76 43.44
C SER A 140 21.48 -4.66 43.65
N SER A 141 22.22 -5.73 43.31
CA SER A 141 23.66 -5.85 43.56
C SER A 141 24.44 -6.27 42.33
N ILE A 142 24.07 -5.75 41.15
CA ILE A 142 24.76 -6.03 39.90
C ILE A 142 26.14 -5.35 39.92
N THR A 143 27.19 -6.14 39.70
CA THR A 143 28.58 -5.70 39.77
C THR A 143 29.26 -5.65 38.40
N SER A 144 28.88 -6.50 37.44
CA SER A 144 29.47 -6.51 36.09
C SER A 144 28.57 -7.23 35.07
N GLY A 145 28.95 -7.19 33.78
CA GLY A 145 28.30 -7.99 32.72
C GLY A 145 26.95 -7.45 32.23
N HIS A 146 26.64 -6.19 32.56
CA HIS A 146 25.42 -5.46 32.20
C HIS A 146 25.78 -4.09 31.60
N GLY A 147 24.83 -3.44 30.95
CA GLY A 147 24.99 -2.11 30.36
C GLY A 147 24.34 -1.02 31.20
N ASP A 148 24.94 0.18 31.19
CA ASP A 148 24.36 1.39 31.79
C ASP A 148 23.25 2.02 30.94
N ALA A 149 23.11 1.59 29.69
CA ALA A 149 22.09 2.03 28.74
C ALA A 149 21.52 0.82 27.98
N PRO A 150 20.27 0.91 27.52
CA PRO A 150 19.68 -0.13 26.68
C PRO A 150 20.43 -0.26 25.35
N GLN A 151 20.37 -1.45 24.77
CA GLN A 151 20.86 -1.74 23.43
C GLN A 151 19.68 -1.99 22.51
N SER A 152 19.77 -1.49 21.28
CA SER A 152 18.73 -1.57 20.26
C SER A 152 19.02 -2.55 19.13
N LEU A 153 18.19 -2.54 18.07
CA LEU A 153 18.26 -3.40 16.90
C LEU A 153 19.64 -3.47 16.24
N LYS A 154 20.34 -2.34 16.05
CA LYS A 154 21.73 -2.34 15.53
C LYS A 154 22.69 -3.19 16.36
N ASN A 155 22.54 -3.19 17.68
CA ASN A 155 23.38 -3.98 18.58
C ASN A 155 22.99 -5.46 18.54
N PHE A 156 21.70 -5.77 18.46
CA PHE A 156 21.20 -7.13 18.25
C PHE A 156 21.79 -7.71 16.96
N VAL A 157 21.73 -6.96 15.87
CA VAL A 157 22.33 -7.37 14.60
C VAL A 157 23.84 -7.53 14.73
N ALA A 158 24.55 -6.52 15.23
CA ALA A 158 26.01 -6.55 15.29
C ALA A 158 26.57 -7.67 16.20
N LYS A 159 25.93 -7.93 17.34
CA LYS A 159 26.47 -8.81 18.39
C LYS A 159 25.82 -10.19 18.45
N THR A 160 24.59 -10.32 17.96
CA THR A 160 23.79 -11.55 18.08
C THR A 160 23.53 -12.21 16.73
N LEU A 161 23.14 -11.45 15.70
CA LEU A 161 22.93 -12.01 14.35
C LEU A 161 24.22 -12.09 13.53
N LYS A 162 25.17 -11.18 13.78
CA LYS A 162 26.40 -10.96 13.02
C LYS A 162 26.10 -10.67 11.54
N ASP A 163 26.42 -11.63 10.68
CA ASP A 163 26.16 -11.59 9.24
C ASP A 163 24.79 -12.19 8.87
N GLY A 164 23.97 -12.55 9.87
CA GLY A 164 22.66 -13.16 9.68
C GLY A 164 22.66 -14.69 9.76
N ASN A 165 23.79 -15.32 10.09
CA ASN A 165 23.90 -16.79 10.18
C ASN A 165 23.67 -17.34 11.60
N GLN A 166 23.40 -16.48 12.59
CA GLN A 166 23.24 -16.88 13.99
C GLN A 166 21.96 -16.30 14.59
N ASN A 167 21.38 -17.03 15.55
CA ASN A 167 20.29 -16.55 16.41
C ASN A 167 19.03 -16.04 15.69
N TRP A 168 18.81 -16.41 14.43
CA TRP A 168 17.60 -16.09 13.68
C TRP A 168 16.98 -17.36 13.06
N PRO A 169 15.66 -17.54 13.10
CA PRO A 169 14.64 -16.73 13.80
C PRO A 169 14.55 -17.04 15.31
N THR A 170 15.38 -17.97 15.80
CA THR A 170 15.38 -18.47 17.18
C THR A 170 16.70 -18.14 17.86
N SER A 171 16.64 -17.62 19.08
CA SER A 171 17.80 -17.35 19.92
C SER A 171 18.52 -18.63 20.33
N LYS A 172 19.73 -18.52 20.90
CA LYS A 172 20.47 -19.63 21.49
C LYS A 172 20.74 -19.36 22.97
N GLY A 173 20.94 -20.45 23.72
CA GLY A 173 21.29 -20.40 25.14
C GLY A 173 20.09 -20.59 26.06
N GLU A 174 20.20 -20.07 27.27
CA GLU A 174 19.20 -20.25 28.34
C GLU A 174 17.82 -19.72 27.92
N GLY A 175 16.76 -20.50 28.15
CA GLY A 175 15.38 -20.07 27.94
C GLY A 175 14.93 -19.93 26.47
N THR A 176 15.72 -20.44 25.52
CA THR A 176 15.41 -20.44 24.08
C THR A 176 14.02 -21.02 23.79
N LYS A 177 13.24 -20.35 22.94
CA LYS A 177 11.95 -20.85 22.45
C LYS A 177 11.89 -20.75 20.92
N PRO A 178 11.19 -21.66 20.23
CA PRO A 178 11.05 -21.59 18.78
C PRO A 178 10.53 -20.21 18.32
N ASN A 179 11.25 -19.60 17.38
CA ASN A 179 10.94 -18.31 16.74
C ASN A 179 10.82 -17.11 17.70
N ASP A 180 11.45 -17.17 18.87
CA ASP A 180 11.38 -16.11 19.89
C ASP A 180 11.89 -14.75 19.41
N ASN A 181 12.98 -14.71 18.63
CA ASN A 181 13.50 -13.48 18.04
C ASN A 181 12.56 -12.91 16.98
N ALA A 182 12.03 -13.75 16.08
CA ALA A 182 11.02 -13.31 15.11
C ALA A 182 9.77 -12.73 15.81
N LYS A 183 9.31 -13.38 16.88
CA LYS A 183 8.16 -12.92 17.68
C LYS A 183 8.42 -11.58 18.35
N ASN A 184 9.60 -11.41 18.95
CA ASN A 184 9.94 -10.17 19.66
C ASN A 184 10.11 -9.01 18.68
N VAL A 185 10.79 -9.23 17.54
CA VAL A 185 10.87 -8.22 16.46
C VAL A 185 9.47 -7.85 15.98
N ALA A 186 8.62 -8.82 15.65
CA ALA A 186 7.25 -8.54 15.21
C ALA A 186 6.48 -7.70 16.24
N THR A 187 6.60 -8.05 17.51
CA THR A 187 5.93 -7.36 18.63
C THR A 187 6.39 -5.91 18.76
N ASP A 188 7.68 -5.63 18.59
CA ASP A 188 8.19 -4.27 18.68
C ASP A 188 7.77 -3.44 17.44
N LEU A 189 7.82 -4.03 16.24
CA LEU A 189 7.38 -3.36 15.01
C LEU A 189 5.90 -3.00 15.04
N THR A 190 5.03 -3.86 15.57
CA THR A 190 3.59 -3.58 15.65
C THR A 190 3.20 -2.61 16.77
N LYS A 191 4.13 -2.27 17.68
CA LYS A 191 3.96 -1.25 18.73
C LYS A 191 4.38 0.16 18.32
N LEU A 192 5.06 0.31 17.18
CA LEU A 192 5.45 1.61 16.64
C LEU A 192 4.22 2.50 16.33
N THR A 193 4.43 3.81 16.16
CA THR A 193 3.35 4.70 15.73
C THR A 193 2.92 4.40 14.29
N THR A 194 1.77 4.92 13.86
CA THR A 194 1.26 4.72 12.49
C THR A 194 2.26 5.20 11.43
N GLU A 195 2.90 6.34 11.66
CA GLU A 195 3.91 6.91 10.77
C GLU A 195 5.17 6.02 10.73
N GLU A 196 5.64 5.57 11.89
CA GLU A 196 6.80 4.71 12.01
C GLU A 196 6.57 3.33 11.37
N LYS A 197 5.36 2.77 11.52
CA LYS A 197 4.94 1.54 10.83
C LYS A 197 4.98 1.70 9.33
N THR A 198 4.52 2.82 8.81
CA THR A 198 4.53 3.10 7.36
C THR A 198 5.96 3.16 6.82
N ILE A 199 6.87 3.79 7.57
CA ILE A 199 8.31 3.83 7.24
C ILE A 199 8.91 2.42 7.25
N VAL A 200 8.67 1.64 8.30
CA VAL A 200 9.18 0.27 8.42
C VAL A 200 8.64 -0.61 7.31
N ALA A 201 7.35 -0.50 6.98
CA ALA A 201 6.74 -1.25 5.90
C ALA A 201 7.38 -0.93 4.54
N GLY A 202 7.67 0.35 4.27
CA GLY A 202 8.42 0.76 3.09
C GLY A 202 9.84 0.18 3.05
N LEU A 203 10.54 0.14 4.19
CA LEU A 203 11.87 -0.46 4.28
C LEU A 203 11.83 -1.98 4.09
N LEU A 204 10.85 -2.68 4.65
CA LEU A 204 10.66 -4.13 4.48
C LEU A 204 10.38 -4.47 3.01
N ALA A 205 9.50 -3.71 2.36
CA ALA A 205 9.23 -3.85 0.93
C ALA A 205 10.50 -3.62 0.09
N LYS A 206 11.31 -2.62 0.45
CA LYS A 206 12.55 -2.29 -0.27
C LYS A 206 13.67 -3.31 -0.07
N THR A 207 13.82 -3.86 1.13
CA THR A 207 15.00 -4.67 1.51
C THR A 207 14.76 -6.17 1.49
N ILE A 208 13.54 -6.63 1.76
CA ILE A 208 13.24 -8.05 1.94
C ILE A 208 12.31 -8.56 0.85
N GLU A 209 11.15 -7.94 0.70
CA GLU A 209 10.07 -8.52 -0.12
C GLU A 209 10.20 -8.19 -1.61
N GLY A 210 10.96 -7.14 -1.93
CA GLY A 210 10.95 -6.47 -3.23
C GLY A 210 9.63 -5.73 -3.43
N GLY A 211 9.70 -4.41 -3.63
CA GLY A 211 8.52 -3.60 -3.92
C GLY A 211 7.92 -4.03 -5.26
N GLU A 212 6.61 -4.00 -5.38
CA GLU A 212 5.95 -4.03 -6.67
C GLU A 212 5.22 -2.70 -6.82
N VAL A 213 5.41 -2.06 -7.98
CA VAL A 213 4.97 -0.69 -8.21
C VAL A 213 3.92 -0.66 -9.29
N VAL A 214 2.79 -0.02 -9.00
CA VAL A 214 1.78 0.30 -10.01
C VAL A 214 1.68 1.81 -10.13
N GLU A 215 1.93 2.33 -11.33
CA GLU A 215 1.78 3.74 -11.66
C GLU A 215 0.40 3.98 -12.28
N ILE A 216 -0.42 4.81 -11.65
CA ILE A 216 -1.75 5.18 -12.13
C ILE A 216 -1.78 6.69 -12.39
N ARG A 217 -1.53 7.08 -13.64
CA ARG A 217 -1.51 8.49 -14.05
C ARG A 217 -2.90 9.07 -14.29
N ALA A 218 -3.75 8.29 -14.94
CA ALA A 218 -5.11 8.67 -15.28
C ALA A 218 -5.94 7.44 -15.59
N VAL A 219 -7.22 7.51 -15.26
CA VAL A 219 -8.22 6.57 -15.76
C VAL A 219 -8.79 7.16 -17.04
N SER A 220 -8.56 6.49 -18.16
CA SER A 220 -9.16 6.84 -19.45
C SER A 220 -10.27 5.88 -19.81
N SER A 221 -11.31 6.38 -20.45
CA SER A 221 -12.49 5.61 -20.84
C SER A 221 -12.85 6.01 -22.26
N THR A 222 -12.74 5.08 -23.20
CA THR A 222 -13.21 5.26 -24.58
C THR A 222 -14.46 4.43 -24.77
N SER A 223 -15.61 5.08 -24.97
CA SER A 223 -16.86 4.39 -25.26
C SER A 223 -17.13 4.34 -26.76
N VAL A 224 -17.61 3.19 -27.23
CA VAL A 224 -18.11 3.01 -28.60
C VAL A 224 -19.50 2.41 -28.48
N MET A 225 -20.51 3.20 -28.81
CA MET A 225 -21.92 2.88 -28.60
C MET A 225 -22.67 2.90 -29.92
N VAL A 226 -23.53 1.91 -30.14
CA VAL A 226 -24.53 1.94 -31.20
C VAL A 226 -25.89 2.18 -30.56
N ASN A 227 -26.49 3.32 -30.86
CA ASN A 227 -27.79 3.74 -30.34
C ASN A 227 -28.86 3.60 -31.41
N ALA A 228 -30.00 3.03 -31.03
CA ALA A 228 -31.25 3.11 -31.78
C ALA A 228 -32.14 4.15 -31.09
N CYS A 229 -32.50 5.19 -31.84
CA CYS A 229 -33.26 6.33 -31.38
C CYS A 229 -34.61 6.41 -32.10
N TYR A 230 -35.61 6.92 -31.40
CA TYR A 230 -36.92 7.20 -31.95
C TYR A 230 -37.37 8.62 -31.58
N ASP A 231 -37.76 9.37 -32.59
CA ASP A 231 -38.31 10.71 -32.50
C ASP A 231 -39.83 10.62 -32.40
N LEU A 232 -40.35 10.97 -31.24
CA LEU A 232 -41.77 11.02 -30.94
C LEU A 232 -42.33 12.30 -31.58
N LEU A 233 -42.91 12.15 -32.78
CA LEU A 233 -43.54 13.26 -33.50
C LEU A 233 -44.61 13.91 -32.61
N SER A 234 -44.44 15.20 -32.33
CA SER A 234 -45.44 16.03 -31.65
C SER A 234 -46.03 16.98 -32.67
N GLU A 235 -47.32 16.80 -33.00
CA GLU A 235 -48.03 17.72 -33.90
C GLU A 235 -48.11 19.11 -33.24
N GLY A 236 -47.52 20.13 -33.88
CA GLY A 236 -47.77 21.54 -33.55
C GLY A 236 -46.72 22.29 -32.71
N LEU A 237 -45.61 21.67 -32.29
CA LEU A 237 -44.47 22.37 -31.67
C LEU A 237 -43.18 22.10 -32.46
N GLY A 238 -42.35 23.12 -32.66
CA GLY A 238 -41.00 22.98 -33.25
C GLY A 238 -39.99 22.20 -32.40
N VAL A 239 -40.47 21.39 -31.45
CA VAL A 239 -39.69 20.59 -30.50
C VAL A 239 -40.16 19.14 -30.61
N VAL A 240 -39.22 18.22 -30.85
CA VAL A 240 -39.49 16.80 -31.03
C VAL A 240 -38.85 16.01 -29.89
N PRO A 241 -39.63 15.41 -28.97
CA PRO A 241 -39.09 14.51 -27.97
C PRO A 241 -38.45 13.28 -28.62
N TYR A 242 -37.34 12.81 -28.05
CA TYR A 242 -36.65 11.62 -28.52
C TYR A 242 -36.21 10.72 -27.37
N ALA A 243 -36.14 9.43 -27.65
CA ALA A 243 -35.58 8.43 -26.75
C ALA A 243 -34.66 7.48 -27.53
N CYS A 244 -33.58 7.05 -26.90
CA CYS A 244 -32.61 6.12 -27.47
C CYS A 244 -32.27 5.00 -26.51
N VAL A 245 -32.04 3.82 -27.05
CA VAL A 245 -31.39 2.70 -26.39
C VAL A 245 -30.15 2.31 -27.16
N GLY A 246 -29.02 2.18 -26.48
CA GLY A 246 -27.75 1.86 -27.08
C GLY A 246 -27.03 0.74 -26.36
N LEU A 247 -26.28 -0.03 -27.15
CA LEU A 247 -25.41 -1.11 -26.70
C LEU A 247 -24.03 -0.89 -27.33
N GLY A 248 -23.00 -1.24 -26.59
CA GLY A 248 -21.64 -1.00 -27.05
C GLY A 248 -20.59 -1.52 -26.09
N GLY A 249 -19.37 -1.03 -26.29
CA GLY A 249 -18.21 -1.35 -25.47
C GLY A 249 -17.63 -0.09 -24.86
N ASN A 250 -17.12 -0.22 -23.64
CA ASN A 250 -16.29 0.78 -23.00
C ASN A 250 -14.90 0.20 -22.78
N PHE A 251 -13.90 0.89 -23.30
CA PHE A 251 -12.50 0.54 -23.26
C PHE A 251 -11.84 1.38 -22.18
N VAL A 252 -11.63 0.80 -21.01
CA VAL A 252 -11.10 1.53 -19.85
C VAL A 252 -9.62 1.22 -19.70
N GLY A 253 -8.80 2.28 -19.74
CA GLY A 253 -7.37 2.23 -19.47
C GLY A 253 -7.07 2.82 -18.10
N VAL A 254 -6.69 1.95 -17.15
CA VAL A 254 -6.32 2.34 -15.77
C VAL A 254 -4.80 2.52 -15.62
N VAL A 255 -4.02 1.70 -16.33
CA VAL A 255 -2.54 1.76 -16.36
C VAL A 255 -2.09 1.96 -17.81
N ASP A 256 -0.96 2.64 -18.02
CA ASP A 256 -0.42 2.90 -19.37
C ASP A 256 -0.30 1.58 -20.17
N GLY A 257 -0.99 1.52 -21.31
CA GLY A 257 -0.93 0.39 -22.25
C GLY A 257 -1.86 -0.80 -21.97
N HIS A 258 -2.65 -0.81 -20.90
CA HIS A 258 -3.63 -1.89 -20.64
C HIS A 258 -5.06 -1.37 -20.76
N ILE A 259 -5.78 -1.89 -21.75
CA ILE A 259 -7.16 -1.50 -22.07
C ILE A 259 -8.06 -2.72 -21.86
N THR A 260 -8.99 -2.63 -20.91
CA THR A 260 -9.96 -3.70 -20.66
C THR A 260 -11.29 -3.36 -21.36
N PRO A 261 -11.72 -4.15 -22.36
CA PRO A 261 -13.03 -3.97 -22.98
C PRO A 261 -14.14 -4.47 -22.05
N LYS A 262 -15.14 -3.64 -21.78
CA LYS A 262 -16.35 -4.01 -21.03
C LYS A 262 -17.59 -3.70 -21.85
N LEU A 263 -18.61 -4.56 -21.77
CA LEU A 263 -19.90 -4.27 -22.38
C LEU A 263 -20.54 -3.07 -21.67
N ALA A 264 -21.19 -2.18 -22.41
CA ALA A 264 -21.92 -1.06 -21.84
C ALA A 264 -23.28 -0.89 -22.53
N TYR A 265 -24.22 -0.33 -21.79
CA TYR A 265 -25.50 0.11 -22.34
C TYR A 265 -25.74 1.57 -22.01
N ARG A 266 -26.47 2.25 -22.89
CA ARG A 266 -26.78 3.67 -22.77
C ARG A 266 -28.25 3.90 -23.05
N LEU A 267 -28.91 4.68 -22.21
CA LEU A 267 -30.28 5.15 -22.41
C LEU A 267 -30.21 6.66 -22.55
N LYS A 268 -30.73 7.23 -23.64
CA LYS A 268 -30.81 8.67 -23.83
C LYS A 268 -32.27 9.09 -23.93
N ALA A 269 -32.61 10.25 -23.39
CA ALA A 269 -33.91 10.86 -23.60
C ALA A 269 -33.77 12.38 -23.59
N GLY A 270 -34.51 13.06 -24.47
CA GLY A 270 -34.39 14.50 -24.60
C GLY A 270 -35.37 15.10 -25.59
N LEU A 271 -35.04 16.32 -26.00
CA LEU A 271 -35.79 17.12 -26.95
C LEU A 271 -34.84 17.54 -28.08
N SER A 272 -35.34 17.44 -29.30
CA SER A 272 -34.71 17.98 -30.51
C SER A 272 -35.44 19.25 -30.94
N TYR A 273 -34.69 20.30 -31.27
CA TYR A 273 -35.21 21.56 -31.80
C TYR A 273 -34.61 21.79 -33.19
N GLN A 274 -35.46 21.90 -34.21
CA GLN A 274 -34.99 22.21 -35.56
C GLN A 274 -34.64 23.69 -35.68
N LEU A 275 -33.36 23.99 -35.92
CA LEU A 275 -32.88 25.35 -36.18
C LEU A 275 -33.02 25.71 -37.67
N SER A 276 -32.73 24.75 -38.56
CA SER A 276 -32.91 24.82 -40.01
C SER A 276 -33.25 23.42 -40.56
N PRO A 277 -33.64 23.27 -41.84
CA PRO A 277 -33.92 21.96 -42.42
C PRO A 277 -32.75 20.95 -42.31
N GLU A 278 -31.51 21.44 -42.23
CA GLU A 278 -30.29 20.64 -42.15
C GLU A 278 -29.66 20.64 -40.74
N ILE A 279 -30.08 21.53 -39.84
CA ILE A 279 -29.45 21.72 -38.52
C ILE A 279 -30.49 21.58 -37.42
N SER A 280 -30.23 20.65 -36.49
CA SER A 280 -31.04 20.45 -35.29
C SER A 280 -30.17 20.54 -34.03
N ALA A 281 -30.72 21.14 -32.97
CA ALA A 281 -30.12 21.17 -31.64
C ALA A 281 -30.80 20.14 -30.75
N PHE A 282 -30.02 19.33 -30.03
CA PHE A 282 -30.53 18.31 -29.12
C PHE A 282 -30.15 18.67 -27.68
N ALA A 283 -31.10 18.54 -26.77
CA ALA A 283 -30.87 18.67 -25.33
C ALA A 283 -31.50 17.48 -24.62
N GLY A 284 -30.72 16.76 -23.83
CA GLY A 284 -31.21 15.54 -23.18
C GLY A 284 -30.30 15.08 -22.05
N GLY A 285 -30.80 14.10 -21.31
CA GLY A 285 -30.03 13.33 -20.35
C GLY A 285 -29.71 11.96 -20.91
N PHE A 286 -28.61 11.38 -20.42
CA PHE A 286 -28.30 9.99 -20.67
C PHE A 286 -27.91 9.27 -19.39
N TYR A 287 -28.26 7.99 -19.35
CA TYR A 287 -27.76 7.04 -18.38
C TYR A 287 -26.81 6.09 -19.10
N HIS A 288 -25.54 6.10 -18.71
CA HIS A 288 -24.53 5.18 -19.23
C HIS A 288 -24.10 4.22 -18.13
N ARG A 289 -24.14 2.91 -18.40
CA ARG A 289 -23.68 1.90 -17.47
C ARG A 289 -22.76 0.91 -18.16
N VAL A 290 -21.58 0.74 -17.58
CA VAL A 290 -20.66 -0.35 -17.90
C VAL A 290 -21.08 -1.58 -17.10
N VAL A 291 -21.23 -2.71 -17.79
CA VAL A 291 -21.61 -4.00 -17.20
C VAL A 291 -20.41 -4.59 -16.47
N GLY A 292 -20.64 -5.07 -15.24
CA GLY A 292 -19.62 -5.65 -14.38
C GLY A 292 -19.74 -5.13 -12.94
N ASP A 293 -18.85 -5.61 -12.09
CA ASP A 293 -18.68 -5.24 -10.67
C ASP A 293 -17.75 -4.02 -10.47
N GLY A 294 -17.21 -3.47 -11.56
CA GLY A 294 -16.23 -2.39 -11.51
C GLY A 294 -14.80 -2.83 -11.19
N VAL A 295 -14.53 -4.14 -11.11
CA VAL A 295 -13.19 -4.70 -10.88
C VAL A 295 -12.42 -4.77 -12.20
N TYR A 296 -11.13 -4.41 -12.16
CA TYR A 296 -10.22 -4.53 -13.30
C TYR A 296 -9.07 -5.44 -12.87
N ASP A 297 -9.06 -6.65 -13.43
CA ASP A 297 -8.06 -7.67 -13.14
C ASP A 297 -6.84 -7.54 -14.07
N ASP A 298 -5.75 -8.22 -13.71
CA ASP A 298 -4.51 -8.32 -14.49
C ASP A 298 -3.87 -6.97 -14.85
N LEU A 299 -3.98 -5.99 -13.95
CA LEU A 299 -3.24 -4.73 -14.11
C LEU A 299 -1.74 -5.02 -14.05
N PRO A 300 -0.95 -4.52 -15.01
CA PRO A 300 0.48 -4.75 -15.03
C PRO A 300 1.10 -4.04 -13.84
N ALA A 301 2.03 -4.74 -13.21
CA ALA A 301 2.76 -4.20 -12.10
C ALA A 301 4.25 -4.34 -12.40
N HIS A 302 4.98 -3.26 -12.13
CA HIS A 302 6.41 -3.21 -12.40
C HIS A 302 7.16 -3.70 -11.18
N LEU A 303 7.97 -4.73 -11.39
CA LEU A 303 9.05 -5.05 -10.47
C LEU A 303 10.15 -3.99 -10.68
N PRO A 304 10.56 -3.24 -9.65
CA PRO A 304 11.76 -2.44 -9.71
C PRO A 304 12.91 -3.40 -10.00
N THR A 305 13.46 -3.28 -11.21
CA THR A 305 14.68 -3.99 -11.58
C THR A 305 15.82 -3.32 -10.81
N ASN A 306 16.47 -4.10 -9.95
CA ASN A 306 17.67 -3.68 -9.22
C ASN A 306 18.82 -3.32 -10.16
#